data_AF-A0A496YC59-F1
#
_entry.id   AF-A0A496YC59-F1
#
_cell.length_a   1.000
_cell.length_b   1.000
_cell.length_c   1.000
_cell.angle_alpha   90.00
_cell.angle_beta   90.00
_cell.angle_gamma   90.00
#
_symmetry.space_group_name_H-M   'P 1'
#
loop_
_entity.id
_entity.type
_entity.pdbx_description
1 polymer ?
#
loop_
_entity_poly.entity_id
_entity_poly.type
_entity_poly.pdbx_seq_one_letter_code
_entity_poly.pdbx_strand_id
1 'polypeptide(L)'
;MVKDPAGRAVNVLQEEDVETLCSEYGLNHASIYVAALKQGIIPYRYLRNRDSVTPAMQLKLAESRVAVIGAGGLGGHVVLLLARLGVGSLVVVDGDSFDETNQNRQALSTVRNRGMPKALEARSAVAAVNPGVDVIAHAVRLDRSNGRKILAGCQVVVDALDNVADRFIIENLARDLGVPLVHGAVAGFEGQVMSILPGDPGFELLYGKESAPWDSEKRPEAVFGVPAVTPSLVAALQVMETLKILLNKGRLLRNRMLRVDLETAEFHEIGFKE
;
A
#
# COMPACT_ATOMS: atom_id res chain seq x y z
N MET A 1 22.21 -22.91 -2.64
CA MET A 1 21.03 -23.80 -2.63
C MET A 1 20.66 -24.12 -1.19
N VAL A 2 19.38 -24.03 -0.83
CA VAL A 2 18.90 -24.32 0.54
C VAL A 2 17.72 -25.28 0.48
N LYS A 3 17.43 -25.96 1.60
CA LYS A 3 16.16 -26.68 1.77
C LYS A 3 15.12 -25.74 2.34
N ASP A 4 13.94 -25.73 1.75
CA ASP A 4 12.80 -24.99 2.28
C ASP A 4 12.11 -25.75 3.44
N PRO A 5 11.08 -25.15 4.09
CA PRO A 5 10.35 -25.84 5.16
C PRO A 5 9.70 -27.17 4.74
N ALA A 6 9.46 -27.39 3.45
CA ALA A 6 8.94 -28.64 2.90
C ALA A 6 10.05 -29.62 2.45
N GLY A 7 11.33 -29.32 2.72
CA GLY A 7 12.48 -30.16 2.40
C GLY A 7 12.96 -30.12 0.93
N ARG A 8 12.36 -29.29 0.08
CA ARG A 8 12.69 -29.13 -1.35
C ARG A 8 13.95 -28.28 -1.51
N ALA A 9 14.85 -28.73 -2.39
CA ALA A 9 16.03 -27.97 -2.76
C ALA A 9 15.66 -26.77 -3.64
N VAL A 10 16.06 -25.56 -3.24
CA VAL A 10 15.78 -24.33 -3.99
C VAL A 10 17.00 -23.42 -4.07
N ASN A 11 17.14 -22.80 -5.23
CA ASN A 11 18.15 -21.78 -5.48
C ASN A 11 17.66 -20.46 -4.91
N VAL A 12 18.43 -19.95 -3.96
CA VAL A 12 18.14 -18.69 -3.28
C VAL A 12 19.31 -17.75 -3.46
N LEU A 13 19.02 -16.47 -3.45
CA LEU A 13 20.01 -15.40 -3.40
C LEU A 13 20.04 -14.85 -1.96
N GLN A 14 21.17 -15.01 -1.27
CA GLN A 14 21.33 -14.49 0.10
C GLN A 14 21.71 -13.01 0.09
N GLU A 15 21.48 -12.30 1.18
CA GLU A 15 21.72 -10.85 1.24
C GLU A 15 23.21 -10.51 1.06
N GLU A 16 24.12 -11.31 1.61
CA GLU A 16 25.57 -11.13 1.45
C GLU A 16 26.01 -11.22 -0.03
N ASP A 17 25.38 -12.12 -0.80
CA ASP A 17 25.62 -12.25 -2.24
C ASP A 17 25.09 -11.02 -2.99
N VAL A 18 23.96 -10.44 -2.54
CA VAL A 18 23.35 -9.26 -3.16
C VAL A 18 24.27 -8.06 -3.04
N GLU A 19 24.82 -7.80 -1.85
CA GLU A 19 25.75 -6.69 -1.62
C GLU A 19 27.01 -6.82 -2.50
N THR A 20 27.51 -8.05 -2.65
CA THR A 20 28.65 -8.35 -3.53
C THR A 20 28.31 -8.05 -4.98
N LEU A 21 27.15 -8.53 -5.48
CA LEU A 21 26.69 -8.30 -6.85
C LEU A 21 26.38 -6.83 -7.12
N CYS A 22 25.78 -6.11 -6.17
CA CYS A 22 25.55 -4.67 -6.29
C CYS A 22 26.87 -3.92 -6.50
N SER A 23 27.91 -4.28 -5.72
CA SER A 23 29.24 -3.67 -5.81
C SER A 23 29.96 -4.04 -7.11
N GLU A 24 29.90 -5.30 -7.54
CA GLU A 24 30.57 -5.81 -8.74
C GLU A 24 29.98 -5.22 -10.02
N TYR A 25 28.66 -5.12 -10.11
CA TYR A 25 27.96 -4.70 -11.33
C TYR A 25 27.50 -3.23 -11.30
N GLY A 26 27.70 -2.50 -10.20
CA GLY A 26 27.21 -1.13 -10.04
C GLY A 26 25.69 -1.02 -10.09
N LEU A 27 24.98 -2.07 -9.66
CA LEU A 27 23.53 -2.17 -9.67
C LEU A 27 22.96 -1.98 -8.25
N ASN A 28 21.68 -1.63 -8.17
CA ASN A 28 20.96 -1.60 -6.89
C ASN A 28 20.31 -2.96 -6.58
N HIS A 29 19.94 -3.19 -5.32
CA HIS A 29 19.31 -4.44 -4.86
C HIS A 29 18.07 -4.81 -5.67
N ALA A 30 17.24 -3.83 -6.03
CA ALA A 30 16.03 -4.07 -6.83
C ALA A 30 16.37 -4.72 -8.18
N SER A 31 17.39 -4.20 -8.88
CA SER A 31 17.84 -4.73 -10.17
C SER A 31 18.41 -6.15 -10.04
N ILE A 32 19.19 -6.40 -8.98
CA ILE A 32 19.73 -7.73 -8.67
C ILE A 32 18.60 -8.73 -8.37
N TYR A 33 17.59 -8.33 -7.59
CA TYR A 33 16.44 -9.18 -7.27
C TYR A 33 15.63 -9.55 -8.52
N VAL A 34 15.35 -8.57 -9.39
CA VAL A 34 14.64 -8.82 -10.66
C VAL A 34 15.45 -9.76 -11.55
N ALA A 35 16.77 -9.57 -11.67
CA ALA A 35 17.64 -10.44 -12.46
C ALA A 35 17.67 -11.87 -11.92
N ALA A 36 17.77 -12.04 -10.60
CA ALA A 36 17.74 -13.35 -9.96
C ALA A 36 16.40 -14.06 -10.17
N LEU A 37 15.28 -13.36 -9.98
CA LEU A 37 13.94 -13.91 -10.17
C LEU A 37 13.69 -14.36 -11.62
N LYS A 38 14.22 -13.63 -12.61
CA LYS A 38 14.19 -14.03 -14.04
C LYS A 38 14.93 -15.34 -14.30
N GLN A 39 15.92 -15.67 -13.49
CA GLN A 39 16.69 -16.94 -13.56
C GLN A 39 16.11 -18.03 -12.64
N GLY A 40 14.93 -17.81 -12.02
CA GLY A 40 14.34 -18.74 -11.07
C GLY A 40 15.07 -18.83 -9.73
N ILE A 41 15.93 -17.86 -9.42
CA ILE A 41 16.62 -17.73 -8.14
C ILE A 41 15.81 -16.75 -7.28
N ILE A 42 15.27 -17.23 -6.16
CA ILE A 42 14.43 -16.41 -5.29
C ILE A 42 15.30 -15.66 -4.26
N PRO A 43 15.14 -14.34 -4.07
CA PRO A 43 15.74 -13.66 -2.92
C PRO A 43 15.32 -14.36 -1.63
N TYR A 44 16.30 -14.72 -0.78
CA TYR A 44 16.08 -15.66 0.31
C TYR A 44 14.98 -15.21 1.29
N ARG A 45 14.82 -13.89 1.47
CA ARG A 45 13.74 -13.26 2.24
C ARG A 45 12.32 -13.69 1.83
N TYR A 46 12.10 -14.01 0.55
CA TYR A 46 10.79 -14.43 0.02
C TYR A 46 10.59 -15.95 0.04
N LEU A 47 11.53 -16.72 0.59
CA LEU A 47 11.39 -18.17 0.63
C LEU A 47 10.17 -18.61 1.46
N ARG A 48 9.80 -17.83 2.50
CA ARG A 48 8.76 -18.18 3.49
C ARG A 48 7.33 -18.02 2.99
N ASN A 49 7.09 -17.28 1.91
CA ASN A 49 5.77 -17.11 1.29
C ASN A 49 5.69 -17.69 -0.14
N ARG A 50 6.74 -18.37 -0.60
CA ARG A 50 6.92 -18.75 -2.02
C ARG A 50 5.83 -19.61 -2.66
N ASP A 51 5.09 -20.41 -1.88
CA ASP A 51 4.02 -21.25 -2.44
C ASP A 51 2.73 -20.44 -2.63
N SER A 52 2.50 -19.46 -1.75
CA SER A 52 1.38 -18.51 -1.85
C SER A 52 1.68 -17.39 -2.87
N VAL A 53 2.92 -16.93 -2.90
CA VAL A 53 3.49 -15.95 -3.84
C VAL A 53 4.59 -16.66 -4.62
N THR A 54 4.22 -17.28 -5.74
CA THR A 54 5.17 -18.05 -6.56
C THR A 54 6.33 -17.19 -7.06
N PRO A 55 7.48 -17.76 -7.44
CA PRO A 55 8.58 -16.96 -8.01
C PRO A 55 8.16 -16.07 -9.19
N ALA A 56 7.25 -16.55 -10.04
CA ALA A 56 6.68 -15.76 -11.14
C ALA A 56 5.82 -14.59 -10.63
N MET A 57 5.03 -14.79 -9.57
CA MET A 57 4.29 -13.70 -8.91
C MET A 57 5.25 -12.71 -8.24
N GLN A 58 6.29 -13.21 -7.58
CA GLN A 58 7.29 -12.38 -6.93
C GLN A 58 8.04 -11.51 -7.94
N LEU A 59 8.36 -12.04 -9.13
CA LEU A 59 8.91 -11.25 -10.24
C LEU A 59 7.95 -10.14 -10.65
N LYS A 60 6.66 -10.45 -10.82
CA LYS A 60 5.65 -9.45 -11.18
C LYS A 60 5.55 -8.35 -10.12
N LEU A 61 5.57 -8.70 -8.83
CA LEU A 61 5.59 -7.73 -7.73
C LEU A 61 6.87 -6.88 -7.75
N ALA A 62 8.03 -7.48 -7.97
CA ALA A 62 9.31 -6.78 -8.05
C ALA A 62 9.39 -5.80 -9.24
N GLU A 63 8.62 -6.04 -10.31
CA GLU A 63 8.48 -5.13 -11.46
C GLU A 63 7.29 -4.17 -11.31
N SER A 64 6.58 -4.22 -10.18
CA SER A 64 5.39 -3.39 -9.94
C SER A 64 5.69 -2.05 -9.29
N ARG A 65 4.87 -1.04 -9.61
CA ARG A 65 4.88 0.29 -9.01
C ARG A 65 3.51 0.63 -8.43
N VAL A 66 3.46 0.92 -7.13
CA VAL A 66 2.23 1.26 -6.38
C VAL A 66 2.36 2.65 -5.77
N ALA A 67 1.34 3.50 -5.93
CA ALA A 67 1.24 4.75 -5.20
C ALA A 67 0.45 4.54 -3.89
N VAL A 68 0.94 5.08 -2.78
CA VAL A 68 0.24 5.10 -1.49
C VAL A 68 0.05 6.57 -1.10
N ILE A 69 -1.20 7.01 -1.04
CA ILE A 69 -1.56 8.41 -0.78
C ILE A 69 -2.03 8.54 0.66
N GLY A 70 -1.23 9.25 1.46
CA GLY A 70 -1.27 9.22 2.91
C GLY A 70 -0.33 8.15 3.47
N ALA A 71 0.55 8.55 4.39
CA ALA A 71 1.49 7.71 5.14
C ALA A 71 1.17 7.72 6.65
N GLY A 72 -0.10 7.96 6.99
CA GLY A 72 -0.62 7.98 8.35
C GLY A 72 -0.87 6.57 8.92
N GLY A 73 -1.96 6.42 9.68
CA GLY A 73 -2.31 5.14 10.35
C GLY A 73 -2.43 3.98 9.37
N LEU A 74 -3.30 4.11 8.36
CA LEU A 74 -3.48 3.11 7.31
C LEU A 74 -2.23 3.01 6.41
N GLY A 75 -1.84 4.14 5.82
CA GLY A 75 -0.80 4.19 4.80
C GLY A 75 0.56 3.67 5.28
N GLY A 76 0.94 3.97 6.52
CA GLY A 76 2.19 3.45 7.09
C GLY A 76 2.23 1.92 7.16
N HIS A 77 1.11 1.28 7.55
CA HIS A 77 0.99 -0.18 7.52
C HIS A 77 1.01 -0.72 6.08
N VAL A 78 0.28 -0.09 5.15
CA VAL A 78 0.27 -0.46 3.72
C VAL A 78 1.69 -0.46 3.15
N VAL A 79 2.45 0.63 3.36
CA VAL A 79 3.83 0.77 2.88
C VAL A 79 4.72 -0.37 3.39
N LEU A 80 4.70 -0.65 4.70
CA LEU A 80 5.52 -1.71 5.29
C LEU A 80 5.16 -3.10 4.77
N LEU A 81 3.86 -3.38 4.58
CA LEU A 81 3.38 -4.66 4.08
C LEU A 81 3.75 -4.85 2.59
N LEU A 82 3.55 -3.85 1.73
CA LEU A 82 3.95 -3.91 0.32
C LEU A 82 5.47 -4.07 0.17
N ALA A 83 6.25 -3.35 0.99
CA ALA A 83 7.70 -3.49 1.02
C ALA A 83 8.13 -4.92 1.41
N ARG A 84 7.48 -5.53 2.41
CA ARG A 84 7.73 -6.92 2.82
C ARG A 84 7.34 -7.94 1.75
N LEU A 85 6.31 -7.65 0.96
CA LEU A 85 5.90 -8.45 -0.18
C LEU A 85 6.77 -8.26 -1.42
N GLY A 86 7.70 -7.29 -1.39
CA GLY A 86 8.62 -7.04 -2.50
C GLY A 86 7.98 -6.36 -3.70
N VAL A 87 7.02 -5.46 -3.48
CA VAL A 87 6.55 -4.55 -4.54
C VAL A 87 7.69 -3.60 -4.90
N GLY A 88 8.15 -3.63 -6.14
CA GLY A 88 9.44 -3.06 -6.55
C GLY A 88 9.59 -1.56 -6.35
N SER A 89 8.53 -0.79 -6.57
CA SER A 89 8.55 0.67 -6.42
C SER A 89 7.31 1.16 -5.66
N LEU A 90 7.52 1.95 -4.62
CA LEU A 90 6.46 2.61 -3.86
C LEU A 90 6.56 4.12 -4.05
N VAL A 91 5.51 4.74 -4.57
CA VAL A 91 5.37 6.20 -4.61
C VAL A 91 4.57 6.61 -3.38
N VAL A 92 5.22 7.17 -2.37
CA VAL A 92 4.59 7.54 -1.10
C VAL A 92 4.38 9.04 -1.06
N VAL A 93 3.13 9.48 -0.92
CA VAL A 93 2.76 10.90 -0.95
C VAL A 93 2.06 11.28 0.34
N ASP A 94 2.66 12.19 1.11
CA ASP A 94 2.08 12.72 2.34
C ASP A 94 2.69 14.10 2.63
N GLY A 95 1.85 15.11 2.85
CA GLY A 95 2.27 16.48 3.11
C GLY A 95 2.59 16.78 4.57
N ASP A 96 2.27 15.86 5.49
CA ASP A 96 2.41 16.06 6.93
C ASP A 96 3.77 15.61 7.46
N SER A 97 4.03 16.04 8.70
CA SER A 97 5.08 15.50 9.57
C SER A 97 4.48 14.66 10.70
N PHE A 98 5.30 13.80 11.32
CA PHE A 98 4.86 13.07 12.52
C PHE A 98 4.71 13.98 13.74
N ASP A 99 3.66 13.71 14.51
CA ASP A 99 3.36 14.35 15.78
C ASP A 99 3.25 13.31 16.92
N GLU A 100 3.31 13.75 18.18
CA GLU A 100 3.13 12.89 19.36
C GLU A 100 1.80 12.11 19.31
N THR A 101 0.72 12.74 18.85
CA THR A 101 -0.60 12.11 18.72
C THR A 101 -0.64 10.99 17.69
N ASN A 102 0.39 10.84 16.86
CA ASN A 102 0.48 9.78 15.85
C ASN A 102 1.00 8.46 16.43
N GLN A 103 1.72 8.52 17.55
CA GLN A 103 2.38 7.37 18.17
C GLN A 103 1.40 6.29 18.65
N ASN A 104 0.13 6.64 18.84
CA ASN A 104 -0.89 5.71 19.26
C ASN A 104 -1.26 4.67 18.18
N ARG A 105 -1.03 4.96 16.88
CA ARG A 105 -1.59 4.14 15.78
C ARG A 105 -0.81 4.15 14.47
N GLN A 106 0.15 5.05 14.25
CA GLN A 106 0.87 5.14 12.97
C GLN A 106 2.16 4.34 13.04
N ALA A 107 2.23 3.25 12.27
CA ALA A 107 3.35 2.28 12.32
C ALA A 107 4.74 2.86 12.09
N LEU A 108 4.81 3.96 11.33
CA LEU A 108 6.05 4.65 10.98
C LEU A 108 6.41 5.78 11.98
N SER A 109 5.50 6.11 12.90
CA SER A 109 5.77 7.10 13.94
C SER A 109 6.57 6.47 15.08
N THR A 110 7.66 7.11 15.46
CA THR A 110 8.49 6.74 16.61
C THR A 110 8.67 7.94 17.53
N VAL A 111 9.28 7.73 18.70
CA VAL A 111 9.68 8.84 19.59
C VAL A 111 10.73 9.74 18.93
N ARG A 112 11.57 9.19 18.05
CA ARG A 112 12.73 9.91 17.50
C ARG A 112 12.44 10.76 16.27
N ASN A 113 11.37 10.45 15.53
CA ASN A 113 11.08 11.10 14.26
C ASN A 113 9.92 12.11 14.32
N ARG A 114 9.58 12.62 15.52
CA ARG A 114 8.65 13.74 15.67
C ARG A 114 9.15 14.95 14.86
N GLY A 115 8.25 15.60 14.15
CA GLY A 115 8.55 16.71 13.24
C GLY A 115 9.09 16.29 11.87
N MET A 116 9.46 15.02 11.66
CA MET A 116 9.98 14.54 10.38
C MET A 116 8.84 14.29 9.37
N PRO A 117 9.04 14.62 8.07
CA PRO A 117 8.02 14.38 7.04
C PRO A 117 7.68 12.90 6.89
N LYS A 118 6.39 12.56 6.94
CA LYS A 118 5.93 11.16 6.95
C LYS A 118 6.37 10.39 5.70
N ALA A 119 6.28 11.01 4.52
CA ALA A 119 6.70 10.40 3.27
C ALA A 119 8.20 10.05 3.24
N LEU A 120 9.06 10.92 3.80
CA LEU A 120 10.51 10.69 3.84
C LEU A 120 10.87 9.58 4.83
N GLU A 121 10.20 9.56 5.98
CA GLU A 121 10.37 8.50 6.98
C GLU A 121 9.89 7.14 6.47
N ALA A 122 8.83 7.11 5.65
CA ALA A 122 8.40 5.90 4.96
C ALA A 122 9.51 5.30 4.09
N ARG A 123 10.23 6.13 3.32
CA ARG A 123 11.41 5.69 2.56
C ARG A 123 12.49 5.10 3.47
N SER A 124 12.83 5.79 4.56
CA SER A 124 13.85 5.31 5.52
C SER A 124 13.45 3.96 6.14
N ALA A 125 12.19 3.82 6.54
CA ALA A 125 11.67 2.59 7.14
C ALA A 125 11.65 1.43 6.15
N VAL A 126 11.27 1.68 4.89
CA VAL A 126 11.32 0.65 3.83
C VAL A 126 12.75 0.24 3.53
N ALA A 127 13.69 1.17 3.40
CA ALA A 127 15.10 0.85 3.16
C ALA A 127 15.69 -0.04 4.27
N ALA A 128 15.31 0.19 5.53
CA ALA A 128 15.72 -0.65 6.66
C ALA A 128 15.10 -2.05 6.66
N VAL A 129 13.97 -2.23 5.96
CA VAL A 129 13.24 -3.50 5.87
C VAL A 129 13.63 -4.29 4.63
N ASN A 130 13.65 -3.63 3.48
CA ASN A 130 13.83 -4.23 2.18
C ASN A 130 14.52 -3.25 1.21
N PRO A 131 15.86 -3.30 1.11
CA PRO A 131 16.60 -2.46 0.18
C PRO A 131 16.30 -2.80 -1.30
N GLY A 132 15.70 -3.96 -1.59
CA GLY A 132 15.22 -4.32 -2.91
C GLY A 132 13.93 -3.62 -3.36
N VAL A 133 13.39 -2.71 -2.54
CA VAL A 133 12.20 -1.91 -2.85
C VAL A 133 12.58 -0.43 -2.90
N ASP A 134 12.36 0.20 -4.05
CA ASP A 134 12.59 1.62 -4.23
C ASP A 134 11.40 2.43 -3.68
N VAL A 135 11.69 3.54 -3.01
CA VAL A 135 10.65 4.44 -2.49
C VAL A 135 10.88 5.87 -2.97
N ILE A 136 9.92 6.34 -3.76
CA ILE A 136 9.86 7.71 -4.25
C ILE A 136 8.92 8.49 -3.31
N ALA A 137 9.53 9.22 -2.39
CA ALA A 137 8.82 9.97 -1.36
C ALA A 137 8.51 11.41 -1.82
N HIS A 138 7.26 11.80 -1.74
CA HIS A 138 6.78 13.15 -2.01
C HIS A 138 6.17 13.76 -0.75
N ALA A 139 6.93 14.66 -0.11
CA ALA A 139 6.49 15.41 1.07
C ALA A 139 5.58 16.60 0.68
N VAL A 140 4.48 16.32 -0.02
CA VAL A 140 3.54 17.32 -0.54
C VAL A 140 2.11 16.82 -0.40
N ARG A 141 1.14 17.74 -0.32
CA ARG A 141 -0.27 17.40 -0.53
C ARG A 141 -0.49 17.11 -2.01
N LEU A 142 -1.09 15.97 -2.32
CA LEU A 142 -1.44 15.63 -3.70
C LEU A 142 -2.66 16.43 -4.14
N ASP A 143 -2.57 17.04 -5.32
CA ASP A 143 -3.66 17.80 -5.91
C ASP A 143 -3.71 17.60 -7.44
N ARG A 144 -4.65 18.26 -8.12
CA ARG A 144 -4.81 18.16 -9.57
C ARG A 144 -3.61 18.73 -10.36
N SER A 145 -2.83 19.64 -9.78
CA SER A 145 -1.69 20.29 -10.43
C SER A 145 -0.44 19.40 -10.44
N ASN A 146 -0.26 18.56 -9.41
CA ASN A 146 0.92 17.70 -9.26
C ASN A 146 0.63 16.21 -9.50
N GLY A 147 -0.63 15.77 -9.31
CA GLY A 147 -1.00 14.37 -9.22
C GLY A 147 -0.72 13.56 -10.47
N ARG A 148 -0.98 14.10 -11.66
CA ARG A 148 -0.69 13.40 -12.94
C ARG A 148 0.79 13.04 -13.09
N LYS A 149 1.69 13.93 -12.66
CA LYS A 149 3.13 13.69 -12.73
C LYS A 149 3.58 12.68 -11.68
N ILE A 150 3.08 12.81 -10.44
CA ILE A 150 3.45 11.93 -9.32
C ILE A 150 2.98 10.49 -9.58
N LEU A 151 1.75 10.31 -10.07
CA LEU A 151 1.15 9.00 -10.28
C LEU A 151 1.57 8.33 -11.59
N ALA A 152 2.40 8.98 -12.41
CA ALA A 152 2.81 8.46 -13.72
C ALA A 152 3.53 7.10 -13.60
N GLY A 153 3.05 6.12 -14.37
CA GLY A 153 3.59 4.76 -14.39
C GLY A 153 3.23 3.91 -13.16
N CYS A 154 2.41 4.41 -12.24
CA CYS A 154 1.85 3.57 -11.17
C CYS A 154 0.80 2.63 -11.77
N GLN A 155 0.76 1.39 -11.27
CA GLN A 155 -0.19 0.36 -11.72
C GLN A 155 -1.40 0.25 -10.79
N VAL A 156 -1.27 0.71 -9.54
CA VAL A 156 -2.34 0.79 -8.54
C VAL A 156 -2.11 2.02 -7.67
N VAL A 157 -3.18 2.72 -7.32
CA VAL A 157 -3.20 3.77 -6.29
C VAL A 157 -3.89 3.20 -5.04
N VAL A 158 -3.29 3.38 -3.87
CA VAL A 158 -3.89 3.03 -2.58
C VAL A 158 -4.25 4.30 -1.86
N ASP A 159 -5.55 4.48 -1.60
CA ASP A 159 -6.10 5.58 -0.82
C ASP A 159 -6.01 5.26 0.68
N ALA A 160 -5.22 6.05 1.40
CA ALA A 160 -5.11 6.00 2.85
C ALA A 160 -5.36 7.39 3.48
N LEU A 161 -6.20 8.19 2.84
CA LEU A 161 -6.56 9.54 3.26
C LEU A 161 -7.70 9.56 4.28
N ASP A 162 -7.83 10.66 5.01
CA ASP A 162 -8.79 10.88 6.10
C ASP A 162 -9.86 11.95 5.78
N ASN A 163 -9.92 12.41 4.53
CA ASN A 163 -10.86 13.42 4.10
C ASN A 163 -11.44 13.11 2.72
N VAL A 164 -12.75 13.31 2.58
CA VAL A 164 -13.52 12.90 1.39
C VAL A 164 -13.16 13.73 0.16
N ALA A 165 -12.86 15.02 0.31
CA ALA A 165 -12.52 15.88 -0.83
C ALA A 165 -11.25 15.39 -1.55
N ASP A 166 -10.18 15.08 -0.81
CA ASP A 166 -8.94 14.58 -1.42
C ASP A 166 -9.14 13.17 -2.01
N ARG A 167 -10.04 12.34 -1.44
CA ARG A 167 -10.43 11.04 -2.02
C ARG A 167 -11.00 11.19 -3.43
N PHE A 168 -11.90 12.15 -3.66
CA PHE A 168 -12.41 12.44 -5.01
C PHE A 168 -11.32 12.96 -5.95
N ILE A 169 -10.34 13.73 -5.45
CA ILE A 169 -9.21 14.19 -6.26
C ILE A 169 -8.38 13.00 -6.76
N ILE A 170 -8.01 12.07 -5.88
CA ILE A 170 -7.21 10.90 -6.26
C ILE A 170 -7.99 9.92 -7.13
N GLU A 171 -9.29 9.75 -6.92
CA GLU A 171 -10.12 8.90 -7.78
C GLU A 171 -10.17 9.48 -9.20
N ASN A 172 -10.43 10.78 -9.34
CA ASN A 172 -10.45 11.45 -10.63
C ASN A 172 -9.10 11.33 -11.35
N LEU A 173 -7.98 11.52 -10.64
CA LEU A 173 -6.65 11.36 -11.21
C LEU A 173 -6.35 9.92 -11.62
N ALA A 174 -6.72 8.93 -10.80
CA ALA A 174 -6.54 7.52 -11.10
C ALA A 174 -7.37 7.10 -12.32
N ARG A 175 -8.63 7.56 -12.39
CA ARG A 175 -9.53 7.37 -13.54
C ARG A 175 -8.93 7.95 -14.81
N ASP A 176 -8.46 9.20 -14.76
CA ASP A 176 -7.83 9.90 -15.89
C ASP A 176 -6.56 9.21 -16.41
N LEU A 177 -5.84 8.50 -15.54
CA LEU A 177 -4.62 7.75 -15.87
C LEU A 177 -4.90 6.29 -16.23
N GLY A 178 -6.14 5.82 -16.12
CA GLY A 178 -6.49 4.42 -16.35
C GLY A 178 -5.93 3.48 -15.28
N VAL A 179 -5.70 3.97 -14.06
CA VAL A 179 -5.09 3.23 -12.95
C VAL A 179 -6.17 2.84 -11.93
N PRO A 180 -6.27 1.57 -11.51
CA PRO A 180 -7.12 1.14 -10.40
C PRO A 180 -6.78 1.82 -9.07
N LEU A 181 -7.81 2.05 -8.25
CA LEU A 181 -7.69 2.60 -6.90
C LEU A 181 -8.22 1.62 -5.85
N VAL A 182 -7.46 1.43 -4.77
CA VAL A 182 -7.85 0.63 -3.60
C VAL A 182 -8.15 1.57 -2.44
N HIS A 183 -9.42 1.66 -2.07
CA HIS A 183 -9.91 2.47 -0.96
C HIS A 183 -9.81 1.74 0.38
N GLY A 184 -9.41 2.48 1.41
CA GLY A 184 -9.56 2.08 2.81
C GLY A 184 -9.96 3.27 3.69
N ALA A 185 -10.83 3.04 4.66
CA ALA A 185 -11.16 4.00 5.71
C ALA A 185 -11.39 3.30 7.04
N VAL A 186 -11.19 4.02 8.15
CA VAL A 186 -11.30 3.50 9.52
C VAL A 186 -11.90 4.53 10.43
N ALA A 187 -12.74 4.10 11.37
CA ALA A 187 -13.23 4.93 12.48
C ALA A 187 -13.54 4.03 13.68
N GLY A 188 -12.98 4.33 14.85
CA GLY A 188 -13.07 3.43 16.00
C GLY A 188 -12.56 2.03 15.66
N PHE A 189 -13.34 1.01 16.01
CA PHE A 189 -13.06 -0.40 15.70
C PHE A 189 -13.64 -0.86 14.36
N GLU A 190 -14.17 0.06 13.56
CA GLU A 190 -14.72 -0.24 12.24
C GLU A 190 -13.79 0.16 11.10
N GLY A 191 -13.87 -0.60 10.02
CA GLY A 191 -13.10 -0.39 8.80
C GLY A 191 -13.88 -0.70 7.55
N GLN A 192 -13.49 -0.11 6.43
CA GLN A 192 -14.04 -0.46 5.12
C GLN A 192 -12.97 -0.52 4.03
N VAL A 193 -13.16 -1.40 3.05
CA VAL A 193 -12.27 -1.57 1.88
C VAL A 193 -13.09 -1.74 0.61
N MET A 194 -12.64 -1.12 -0.48
CA MET A 194 -13.23 -1.23 -1.82
C MET A 194 -12.15 -1.14 -2.90
N SER A 195 -12.36 -1.82 -4.03
CA SER A 195 -11.55 -1.68 -5.24
C SER A 195 -12.34 -0.93 -6.30
N ILE A 196 -11.77 0.14 -6.83
CA ILE A 196 -12.37 1.03 -7.82
C ILE A 196 -11.55 0.91 -9.11
N LEU A 197 -12.14 0.39 -10.17
CA LEU A 197 -11.49 0.31 -11.48
C LEU A 197 -11.79 1.56 -12.31
N PRO A 198 -10.95 1.88 -13.33
CA PRO A 198 -11.23 2.97 -14.25
C PRO A 198 -12.61 2.81 -14.89
N GLY A 199 -13.45 3.83 -14.77
CA GLY A 199 -14.83 3.87 -15.29
C GLY A 199 -15.90 3.43 -14.29
N ASP A 200 -15.54 2.92 -13.12
CA ASP A 200 -16.51 2.65 -12.05
C ASP A 200 -17.05 3.97 -11.46
N PRO A 201 -18.29 3.99 -10.93
CA PRO A 201 -18.84 5.16 -10.23
C PRO A 201 -18.06 5.51 -8.95
N GLY A 202 -17.32 4.55 -8.38
CA GLY A 202 -16.34 4.77 -7.32
C GLY A 202 -16.93 5.39 -6.06
N PHE A 203 -16.35 6.51 -5.59
CA PHE A 203 -16.76 7.14 -4.34
C PHE A 203 -18.18 7.70 -4.37
N GLU A 204 -18.78 7.91 -5.55
CA GLU A 204 -20.18 8.33 -5.65
C GLU A 204 -21.14 7.31 -5.02
N LEU A 205 -20.77 6.02 -5.00
CA LEU A 205 -21.54 4.96 -4.33
C LEU A 205 -21.53 5.09 -2.80
N LEU A 206 -20.48 5.70 -2.22
CA LEU A 206 -20.28 5.80 -0.78
C LEU A 206 -20.70 7.16 -0.23
N TYR A 207 -20.34 8.24 -0.92
CA TYR A 207 -20.47 9.60 -0.42
C TYR A 207 -21.44 10.46 -1.24
N GLY A 208 -22.02 9.93 -2.32
CA GLY A 208 -22.78 10.71 -3.29
C GLY A 208 -21.87 11.58 -4.18
N LYS A 209 -22.44 12.57 -4.85
CA LYS A 209 -21.68 13.42 -5.80
C LYS A 209 -20.61 14.25 -5.07
N GLU A 210 -19.47 14.48 -5.72
CA GLU A 210 -18.37 15.34 -5.21
C GLU A 210 -18.85 16.73 -4.74
N SER A 211 -19.91 17.26 -5.37
CA SER A 211 -20.50 18.57 -5.03
C SER A 211 -21.44 18.55 -3.80
N ALA A 212 -21.69 17.39 -3.18
CA ALA A 212 -22.56 17.30 -2.02
C ALA A 212 -21.87 17.93 -0.79
N PRO A 213 -22.58 18.75 0.00
CA PRO A 213 -21.99 19.35 1.20
C PRO A 213 -21.63 18.26 2.20
N TRP A 214 -20.36 18.21 2.60
CA TRP A 214 -19.86 17.26 3.61
C TRP A 214 -19.49 18.01 4.88
N ASP A 215 -20.10 17.60 6.00
CA ASP A 215 -19.89 18.23 7.31
C ASP A 215 -18.53 17.78 7.89
N SER A 216 -17.51 18.62 7.72
CA SER A 216 -16.15 18.35 8.21
C SER A 216 -16.03 18.33 9.73
N GLU A 217 -17.03 18.86 10.47
CA GLU A 217 -17.00 18.95 11.93
C GLU A 217 -17.54 17.68 12.61
N LYS A 218 -18.16 16.74 11.85
CA LYS A 218 -18.70 15.46 12.38
C LYS A 218 -18.07 14.23 11.74
N ARG A 219 -16.74 14.24 11.61
CA ARG A 219 -16.00 13.07 11.12
C ARG A 219 -16.07 11.92 12.14
N PRO A 220 -16.46 10.69 11.74
CA PRO A 220 -16.47 9.54 12.65
C PRO A 220 -15.14 9.33 13.38
N GLU A 221 -14.02 9.58 12.71
CA GLU A 221 -12.67 9.48 13.29
C GLU A 221 -12.40 10.54 14.37
N ALA A 222 -13.00 11.72 14.23
CA ALA A 222 -12.88 12.78 15.22
C ALA A 222 -13.73 12.50 16.47
N VAL A 223 -14.81 11.73 16.33
CA VAL A 223 -15.72 11.37 17.43
C VAL A 223 -15.24 10.12 18.16
N PHE A 224 -14.87 9.06 17.44
CA PHE A 224 -14.49 7.77 18.03
C PHE A 224 -12.99 7.58 18.24
N GLY A 225 -12.16 8.43 17.62
CA GLY A 225 -10.73 8.16 17.51
C GLY A 225 -10.45 6.94 16.63
N VAL A 226 -9.18 6.53 16.58
CA VAL A 226 -8.74 5.36 15.80
C VAL A 226 -7.73 4.55 16.64
N PRO A 227 -8.14 3.42 17.24
CA PRO A 227 -7.26 2.46 17.89
C PRO A 227 -6.24 1.86 16.91
N ALA A 228 -5.07 1.44 17.38
CA ALA A 228 -3.98 0.92 16.54
C ALA A 228 -4.34 -0.33 15.72
N VAL A 229 -5.26 -1.16 16.22
CA VAL A 229 -5.62 -2.46 15.61
C VAL A 229 -6.39 -2.30 14.31
N THR A 230 -7.27 -1.29 14.24
CA THR A 230 -8.15 -1.04 13.09
C THR A 230 -7.39 -0.71 11.80
N PRO A 231 -6.49 0.29 11.77
CA PRO A 231 -5.73 0.60 10.58
C PRO A 231 -4.79 -0.54 10.17
N SER A 232 -4.26 -1.32 11.12
CA SER A 232 -3.44 -2.49 10.80
C SER A 232 -4.22 -3.55 10.01
N LEU A 233 -5.43 -3.90 10.46
CA LEU A 233 -6.27 -4.87 9.75
C LEU A 233 -6.72 -4.36 8.38
N VAL A 234 -7.22 -3.12 8.32
CA VAL A 234 -7.71 -2.54 7.05
C VAL A 234 -6.57 -2.37 6.05
N ALA A 235 -5.36 -1.99 6.50
CA ALA A 235 -4.20 -1.95 5.63
C ALA A 235 -3.85 -3.33 5.04
N ALA A 236 -3.95 -4.41 5.83
CA ALA A 236 -3.74 -5.77 5.32
C ALA A 236 -4.75 -6.13 4.21
N LEU A 237 -6.02 -5.73 4.37
CA LEU A 237 -7.06 -5.92 3.37
C LEU A 237 -6.81 -5.08 2.11
N GLN A 238 -6.39 -3.81 2.24
CA GLN A 238 -6.00 -2.96 1.11
C GLN A 238 -4.81 -3.55 0.33
N VAL A 239 -3.81 -4.06 1.05
CA VAL A 239 -2.65 -4.72 0.43
C VAL A 239 -3.09 -5.98 -0.31
N MET A 240 -4.04 -6.75 0.23
CA MET A 240 -4.57 -7.91 -0.46
C MET A 240 -5.31 -7.51 -1.76
N GLU A 241 -6.16 -6.47 -1.76
CA GLU A 241 -6.76 -5.95 -3.00
C GLU A 241 -5.69 -5.51 -4.02
N THR A 242 -4.65 -4.81 -3.55
CA THR A 242 -3.52 -4.36 -4.38
C THR A 242 -2.82 -5.55 -5.04
N LEU A 243 -2.54 -6.62 -4.29
CA LEU A 243 -1.96 -7.84 -4.84
C LEU A 243 -2.88 -8.50 -5.85
N LYS A 244 -4.21 -8.55 -5.60
CA LYS A 244 -5.16 -9.13 -6.55
C LYS A 244 -5.16 -8.39 -7.88
N ILE A 245 -5.07 -7.06 -7.85
CA ILE A 245 -4.97 -6.22 -9.05
C ILE A 245 -3.65 -6.49 -9.77
N LEU A 246 -2.51 -6.35 -9.08
CA LEU A 246 -1.19 -6.52 -9.66
C LEU A 246 -1.00 -7.93 -10.24
N LEU A 247 -1.47 -8.96 -9.56
CA LEU A 247 -1.32 -10.36 -9.98
C LEU A 247 -2.43 -10.86 -10.90
N ASN A 248 -3.50 -10.07 -11.10
CA ASN A 248 -4.72 -10.49 -11.78
C ASN A 248 -5.25 -11.85 -11.25
N LYS A 249 -5.36 -11.97 -9.92
CA LYS A 249 -5.73 -13.22 -9.24
C LYS A 249 -6.69 -12.94 -8.09
N GLY A 250 -7.74 -13.75 -7.97
CA GLY A 250 -8.76 -13.61 -6.93
C GLY A 250 -9.94 -12.75 -7.36
N ARG A 251 -10.86 -12.47 -6.42
CA ARG A 251 -12.07 -11.68 -6.67
C ARG A 251 -11.95 -10.32 -6.01
N LEU A 252 -11.96 -9.24 -6.79
CA LEU A 252 -11.87 -7.87 -6.27
C LEU A 252 -13.13 -7.46 -5.51
N LEU A 253 -12.97 -6.53 -4.58
CA LEU A 253 -14.06 -5.74 -3.98
C LEU A 253 -14.54 -4.63 -4.94
N ARG A 254 -14.78 -4.99 -6.21
CA ARG A 254 -15.37 -4.10 -7.22
C ARG A 254 -16.88 -4.11 -7.08
N ASN A 255 -17.51 -2.92 -7.14
CA ASN A 255 -18.95 -2.71 -6.93
C ASN A 255 -19.48 -3.27 -5.59
N ARG A 256 -18.58 -3.48 -4.63
CA ARG A 256 -18.88 -4.06 -3.31
C ARG A 256 -17.92 -3.48 -2.28
N MET A 257 -18.42 -3.16 -1.11
CA MET A 257 -17.63 -2.71 0.03
C MET A 257 -17.56 -3.81 1.07
N LEU A 258 -16.35 -4.12 1.54
CA LEU A 258 -16.17 -4.94 2.74
C LEU A 258 -16.18 -4.01 3.94
N ARG A 259 -17.20 -4.09 4.80
CA ARG A 259 -17.20 -3.49 6.14
C ARG A 259 -16.70 -4.51 7.15
N VAL A 260 -15.83 -4.07 8.06
CA VAL A 260 -15.29 -4.89 9.13
C VAL A 260 -15.61 -4.23 10.45
N ASP A 261 -16.13 -5.03 11.38
CA ASP A 261 -16.37 -4.64 12.77
C ASP A 261 -15.49 -5.52 13.66
N LEU A 262 -14.47 -4.91 14.27
CA LEU A 262 -13.53 -5.63 15.13
C LEU A 262 -14.08 -5.97 16.51
N GLU A 263 -15.11 -5.26 16.99
CA GLU A 263 -15.71 -5.55 18.30
C GLU A 263 -16.51 -6.84 18.24
N THR A 264 -17.20 -7.09 17.13
CA THR A 264 -17.98 -8.30 16.89
C THR A 264 -17.21 -9.36 16.10
N ALA A 265 -16.02 -9.03 15.57
CA ALA A 265 -15.22 -9.85 14.67
C ALA A 265 -15.97 -10.26 13.39
N GLU A 266 -16.82 -9.37 12.89
CA GLU A 266 -17.66 -9.62 11.72
C GLU A 266 -17.15 -8.92 10.46
N PHE A 267 -17.37 -9.58 9.31
CA PHE A 267 -17.04 -9.11 7.98
C PHE A 267 -18.30 -9.10 7.13
N HIS A 268 -18.75 -7.92 6.72
CA HIS A 268 -19.99 -7.70 5.99
C HIS A 268 -19.70 -7.20 4.57
N GLU A 269 -20.08 -7.97 3.55
CA GLU A 269 -20.02 -7.52 2.16
C GLU A 269 -21.31 -6.78 1.79
N ILE A 270 -21.18 -5.51 1.41
CA ILE A 270 -22.28 -4.65 0.96
C ILE A 270 -22.13 -4.45 -0.55
N GLY A 271 -23.10 -4.93 -1.33
CA GLY A 271 -23.11 -4.76 -2.79
C GLY A 271 -23.83 -3.48 -3.23
N PHE A 272 -23.28 -2.81 -4.23
CA PHE A 272 -23.94 -1.69 -4.90
C PHE A 272 -24.63 -2.21 -6.17
N LYS A 273 -25.87 -1.76 -6.42
CA LYS A 273 -26.58 -2.08 -7.66
C LYS A 273 -25.96 -1.26 -8.79
N GLU A 274 -25.78 -1.90 -9.95
CA GLU A 274 -25.42 -1.25 -11.22
C GLU A 274 -26.55 -0.34 -11.72
#